data_AF-A0A061AMZ1-F1
#
_entry.id   AF-A0A061AMZ1-F1
#
_cell.length_a   1.000
_cell.length_b   1.000
_cell.length_c   1.000
_cell.angle_alpha   90.00
_cell.angle_beta   90.00
_cell.angle_gamma   90.00
#
_symmetry.space_group_name_H-M   'P 1'
#
loop_
_entity.id
_entity.type
_entity.pdbx_description
1 polymer ?
#
loop_
_entity_poly.entity_id
_entity_poly.type
_entity_poly.pdbx_seq_one_letter_code
_entity_poly.pdbx_strand_id
1 'polypeptide(L)'
;MGKKDKQQKKRVRQLGKILEFEDLSEFEQYLKDEREDNELTHSHARIQYIPPFVLAASHNDPEKVKDSQNRKNKKFVRHLHQHVEKHLLKEIQASSGLDLHFGKPETLEDFDTITWKYTDDQCLESDEGKFKVQVVVKCNSDGAAIDVSYDAIPMEDVAVHL
;
A
#
# COMPACT_ATOMS: atom_id res chain seq x y z
N MET A 1 -34.60 28.97 1.37
CA MET A 1 -33.67 28.43 0.34
C MET A 1 -32.31 29.09 0.55
N GLY A 2 -31.45 28.48 1.37
CA GLY A 2 -30.08 28.97 1.60
C GLY A 2 -29.10 28.07 0.85
N LYS A 3 -28.46 28.60 -0.19
CA LYS A 3 -27.27 28.00 -0.80
C LYS A 3 -26.02 28.65 -0.20
N LYS A 4 -24.90 27.90 -0.24
CA LYS A 4 -23.50 28.23 0.11
C LYS A 4 -23.14 27.81 1.56
N ASP A 5 -22.04 27.13 1.84
CA ASP A 5 -20.73 27.08 1.16
C ASP A 5 -20.16 25.64 1.15
N LYS A 6 -19.82 25.12 -0.04
CA LYS A 6 -18.92 23.97 -0.19
C LYS A 6 -17.51 24.50 0.05
N GLN A 7 -16.99 24.28 1.24
CA GLN A 7 -15.65 24.69 1.62
C GLN A 7 -14.64 23.82 0.86
N GLN A 8 -14.20 24.29 -0.32
CA GLN A 8 -13.02 23.76 -1.01
C GLN A 8 -11.80 24.06 -0.13
N LYS A 9 -11.39 23.04 0.64
CA LYS A 9 -10.16 23.08 1.42
C LYS A 9 -9.01 22.98 0.44
N LYS A 10 -8.30 24.11 0.24
CA LYS A 10 -7.06 24.19 -0.54
C LYS A 10 -6.10 23.10 -0.06
N ARG A 11 -5.82 22.08 -0.90
CA ARG A 11 -4.75 21.10 -0.69
C ARG A 11 -3.42 21.87 -0.77
N VAL A 12 -2.75 21.99 0.37
CA VAL A 12 -1.40 22.55 0.46
C VAL A 12 -0.46 21.49 -0.09
N ARG A 13 0.25 21.80 -1.18
CA ARG A 13 1.35 20.98 -1.71
C ARG A 13 2.39 20.76 -0.60
N GLN A 14 2.42 19.55 -0.02
CA GLN A 14 3.49 19.11 0.86
C GLN A 14 4.08 17.84 0.26
N LEU A 15 5.13 17.98 -0.57
CA LEU A 15 6.05 16.87 -0.83
C LEU A 15 6.51 16.34 0.54
N GLY A 16 6.28 15.05 0.81
CA GLY A 16 6.84 14.36 1.97
C GLY A 16 5.91 14.07 3.15
N LYS A 17 4.58 14.20 3.02
CA LYS A 17 3.66 13.58 4.00
C LYS A 17 3.20 12.21 3.54
N ILE A 18 3.71 11.18 4.20
CA ILE A 18 3.14 9.82 4.13
C ILE A 18 1.75 9.89 4.76
N LEU A 19 0.72 9.54 3.98
CA LEU A 19 -0.65 9.43 4.50
C LEU A 19 -0.84 8.05 5.11
N GLU A 20 -1.28 8.01 6.37
CA GLU A 20 -1.53 6.76 7.09
C GLU A 20 -3.03 6.44 7.09
N PHE A 21 -3.36 5.18 6.79
CA PHE A 21 -4.72 4.66 6.70
C PHE A 21 -4.88 3.43 7.60
N GLU A 22 -6.08 3.23 8.11
CA GLU A 22 -6.45 2.05 8.90
C GLU A 22 -7.26 1.03 8.08
N ASP A 23 -7.90 1.48 6.98
CA ASP A 23 -8.78 0.66 6.14
C ASP A 23 -8.38 0.69 4.66
N LEU A 24 -8.51 -0.46 3.99
CA LEU A 24 -8.16 -0.62 2.58
C LEU A 24 -9.04 0.25 1.68
N SER A 25 -10.31 0.43 2.05
CA SER A 25 -11.27 1.21 1.28
C SER A 25 -10.88 2.68 1.22
N GLU A 26 -10.37 3.24 2.33
CA GLU A 26 -9.89 4.62 2.38
C GLU A 26 -8.63 4.81 1.54
N PHE A 27 -7.71 3.85 1.61
CA PHE A 27 -6.50 3.83 0.80
C PHE A 27 -6.80 3.71 -0.70
N GLU A 28 -7.73 2.84 -1.10
CA GLU A 28 -8.17 2.74 -2.48
C GLU A 28 -8.84 4.02 -2.98
N GLN A 29 -9.66 4.65 -2.14
CA GLN A 29 -10.29 5.92 -2.48
C GLN A 29 -9.24 7.01 -2.65
N TYR A 30 -8.23 7.06 -1.78
CA TYR A 30 -7.10 7.97 -1.94
C TYR A 30 -6.41 7.79 -3.30
N LEU A 31 -6.08 6.56 -3.69
CA LEU A 31 -5.46 6.32 -5.01
C LEU A 31 -6.34 6.77 -6.19
N LYS A 32 -7.66 6.63 -6.08
CA LYS A 32 -8.62 7.09 -7.09
C LYS A 32 -8.66 8.61 -7.16
N ASP A 33 -8.67 9.29 -6.01
CA ASP A 33 -8.67 10.75 -5.94
C ASP A 33 -7.35 11.32 -6.53
N GLU A 34 -6.20 10.75 -6.19
CA GLU A 34 -4.89 11.18 -6.74
C GLU A 34 -4.78 10.94 -8.24
N ARG A 35 -5.38 9.87 -8.74
CA ARG A 35 -5.51 9.61 -10.17
C ARG A 35 -6.34 10.68 -10.85
N GLU A 36 -7.50 11.05 -10.29
CA GLU A 36 -8.36 12.10 -10.84
C GLU A 36 -7.67 13.48 -10.85
N ASP A 37 -6.84 13.74 -9.84
CA ASP A 37 -6.05 14.97 -9.71
C ASP A 37 -4.74 14.96 -10.53
N ASN A 38 -4.36 13.83 -11.14
CA ASN A 38 -3.06 13.59 -11.81
C ASN A 38 -1.82 13.80 -10.90
N GLU A 39 -1.94 13.56 -9.58
CA GLU A 39 -0.86 13.77 -8.59
C GLU A 39 -0.16 12.46 -8.14
N LEU A 40 -0.39 11.35 -8.88
CA LEU A 40 0.14 10.01 -8.54
C LEU A 40 1.66 9.90 -8.43
N THR A 41 2.40 10.81 -9.07
CA THR A 41 3.87 10.89 -9.10
C THR A 41 4.51 11.13 -7.74
N HIS A 42 3.78 11.74 -6.81
CA HIS A 42 4.27 12.12 -5.48
C HIS A 42 3.45 11.47 -4.36
N SER A 43 2.60 10.49 -4.70
CA SER A 43 1.74 9.83 -3.73
C SER A 43 2.54 8.85 -2.88
N HIS A 44 2.56 9.11 -1.57
CA HIS A 44 3.14 8.24 -0.55
C HIS A 44 2.08 7.91 0.50
N ALA A 45 1.82 6.63 0.68
CA ALA A 45 0.77 6.16 1.55
C ALA A 45 1.21 4.92 2.33
N ARG A 46 0.68 4.78 3.53
CA ARG A 46 0.88 3.62 4.39
C ARG A 46 -0.47 3.17 4.93
N ILE A 47 -0.71 1.88 4.92
CA ILE A 47 -1.88 1.29 5.56
C ILE A 47 -1.45 0.17 6.51
N GLN A 48 -2.05 0.15 7.70
CA GLN A 48 -1.89 -0.93 8.65
C GLN A 48 -3.24 -1.60 8.91
N TYR A 49 -3.36 -2.89 8.60
CA TYR A 49 -4.63 -3.62 8.75
C TYR A 49 -4.42 -5.10 9.05
N ILE A 50 -5.47 -5.78 9.54
CA ILE A 50 -5.48 -7.23 9.70
C ILE A 50 -6.04 -7.87 8.42
N PRO A 51 -5.32 -8.80 7.75
CA PRO A 51 -5.79 -9.40 6.52
C PRO A 51 -7.17 -10.09 6.66
N PRO A 52 -8.05 -10.02 5.64
CA PRO A 52 -9.39 -10.58 5.70
C PRO A 52 -9.44 -12.07 6.06
N PHE A 53 -8.48 -12.86 5.57
CA PHE A 53 -8.43 -14.30 5.88
C PHE A 53 -8.15 -14.60 7.36
N VAL A 54 -7.49 -13.67 8.07
CA VAL A 54 -7.25 -13.78 9.51
C VAL A 54 -8.52 -13.41 10.27
N LEU A 55 -9.13 -12.27 9.91
CA LEU A 55 -10.39 -11.83 10.53
C LEU A 55 -11.49 -12.86 10.35
N ALA A 56 -11.62 -13.45 9.15
CA ALA A 56 -12.58 -14.51 8.88
C ALA A 56 -12.37 -15.74 9.78
N ALA A 57 -11.12 -16.08 10.11
CA ALA A 57 -10.81 -17.18 11.03
C ALA A 57 -11.11 -16.86 12.50
N SER A 58 -11.32 -15.58 12.82
CA SER A 58 -11.61 -15.05 14.15
C SER A 58 -13.00 -14.41 14.26
N HIS A 59 -13.93 -14.81 13.39
CA HIS A 59 -15.32 -14.31 13.37
C HIS A 59 -15.44 -12.78 13.21
N ASN A 60 -14.52 -12.18 12.45
CA ASN A 60 -14.40 -10.73 12.23
C ASN A 60 -14.17 -9.92 13.51
N ASP A 61 -13.58 -10.54 14.52
CA ASP A 61 -13.25 -9.91 15.80
C ASP A 61 -11.72 -9.87 15.97
N PRO A 62 -11.09 -8.68 15.88
CA PRO A 62 -9.65 -8.51 16.08
C PRO A 62 -9.14 -9.05 17.42
N GLU A 63 -9.95 -8.97 18.49
CA GLU A 63 -9.56 -9.44 19.82
C GLU A 63 -9.49 -10.97 19.91
N LYS A 64 -10.16 -11.67 18.98
CA LYS A 64 -10.14 -13.14 18.88
C LYS A 64 -9.07 -13.65 17.92
N VAL A 65 -8.21 -12.78 17.40
CA VAL A 65 -7.09 -13.20 16.56
C VAL A 65 -6.10 -13.97 17.42
N LYS A 66 -5.78 -15.20 16.98
CA LYS A 66 -4.81 -16.03 17.70
C LYS A 66 -3.41 -15.44 17.55
N ASP A 67 -2.64 -15.39 18.63
CA ASP A 67 -1.25 -14.94 18.63
C ASP A 67 -0.38 -15.66 17.58
N SER A 68 -0.70 -16.92 17.27
CA SER A 68 -0.03 -17.70 16.22
C SER A 68 -0.25 -17.20 14.79
N GLN A 69 -1.12 -16.21 14.54
CA GLN A 69 -1.31 -15.59 13.23
C GLN A 69 -0.28 -14.48 13.03
N ASN A 70 0.98 -14.86 12.91
CA ASN A 70 2.10 -13.93 12.76
C ASN A 70 3.17 -14.52 11.83
N ARG A 71 4.27 -13.79 11.60
CA ARG A 71 5.35 -14.18 10.68
C ARG A 71 5.98 -15.55 10.98
N LYS A 72 5.96 -16.03 12.24
CA LYS A 72 6.51 -17.33 12.65
C LYS A 72 5.67 -18.50 12.15
N ASN A 73 4.43 -18.25 11.70
CA ASN A 73 3.52 -19.27 11.18
C ASN A 73 3.57 -19.33 9.65
N LYS A 74 4.15 -20.40 9.11
CA LYS A 74 4.27 -20.64 7.65
C LYS A 74 2.93 -20.61 6.90
N LYS A 75 1.83 -21.02 7.54
CA LYS A 75 0.49 -20.98 6.93
C LYS A 75 -0.02 -19.54 6.81
N PHE A 76 0.18 -18.73 7.85
CA PHE A 76 -0.12 -17.30 7.83
C PHE A 76 0.67 -16.61 6.72
N VAL A 77 2.00 -16.79 6.69
CA VAL A 77 2.89 -16.19 5.68
C VAL A 77 2.45 -16.57 4.26
N ARG A 78 2.15 -17.85 4.00
CA ARG A 78 1.68 -18.31 2.70
C ARG A 78 0.35 -17.66 2.30
N HIS A 79 -0.63 -17.61 3.21
CA HIS A 79 -1.92 -17.01 2.93
C HIS A 79 -1.83 -15.50 2.75
N LEU A 80 -0.96 -14.84 3.52
CA LEU A 80 -0.67 -13.42 3.38
C LEU A 80 -0.06 -13.11 2.02
N HIS A 81 0.97 -13.86 1.60
CA HIS A 81 1.57 -13.67 0.28
C HIS A 81 0.54 -13.87 -0.85
N GLN A 82 -0.32 -14.89 -0.73
CA GLN A 82 -1.42 -15.12 -1.68
C GLN A 82 -2.44 -13.98 -1.69
N HIS A 83 -2.77 -13.42 -0.53
CA HIS A 83 -3.64 -12.26 -0.41
C HIS A 83 -3.03 -11.04 -1.13
N VAL A 84 -1.75 -10.77 -0.89
CA VAL A 84 -1.02 -9.66 -1.52
C VAL A 84 -1.03 -9.79 -3.05
N GLU A 85 -0.63 -10.94 -3.60
CA GLU A 85 -0.52 -11.13 -5.04
C GLU A 85 -1.88 -11.16 -5.76
N LYS A 86 -2.92 -11.70 -5.11
CA LYS A 86 -4.22 -11.91 -5.77
C LYS A 86 -5.20 -10.77 -5.58
N HIS A 87 -5.08 -10.00 -4.51
CA HIS A 87 -6.03 -8.96 -4.12
C HIS A 87 -5.32 -7.61 -4.06
N LEU A 88 -4.45 -7.40 -3.07
CA LEU A 88 -3.88 -6.08 -2.78
C LEU A 88 -3.22 -5.42 -3.99
N LEU A 89 -2.31 -6.13 -4.68
CA LEU A 89 -1.61 -5.55 -5.83
C LEU A 89 -2.56 -5.24 -7.00
N LYS A 90 -3.60 -6.07 -7.19
CA LYS A 90 -4.60 -5.85 -8.24
C LYS A 90 -5.54 -4.70 -7.90
N GLU A 91 -5.90 -4.54 -6.63
CA GLU A 91 -6.72 -3.45 -6.13
C GLU A 91 -5.97 -2.11 -6.24
N ILE A 92 -4.67 -2.09 -5.94
CA ILE A 92 -3.78 -0.94 -6.18
C ILE A 92 -3.73 -0.58 -7.67
N GLN A 93 -3.51 -1.57 -8.54
CA GLN A 93 -3.49 -1.37 -9.99
C GLN A 93 -4.82 -0.80 -10.50
N ALA A 94 -5.94 -1.40 -10.07
CA ALA A 94 -7.28 -0.96 -10.48
C ALA A 94 -7.63 0.45 -9.97
N SER A 95 -7.24 0.78 -8.73
CA SER A 95 -7.55 2.07 -8.10
C SER A 95 -6.68 3.19 -8.65
N SER A 96 -5.37 2.96 -8.81
CA SER A 96 -4.46 3.92 -9.43
C SER A 96 -4.71 4.10 -10.93
N GLY A 97 -5.29 3.09 -11.61
CA GLY A 97 -5.50 3.12 -13.06
C GLY A 97 -4.21 3.02 -13.87
N LEU A 98 -3.10 2.67 -13.22
CA LEU A 98 -1.78 2.48 -13.84
C LEU A 98 -1.63 1.03 -14.32
N ASP A 99 -0.91 0.81 -15.41
CA ASP A 99 -0.58 -0.55 -15.86
C ASP A 99 0.66 -1.07 -15.11
N LEU A 100 0.47 -1.40 -13.83
CA LEU A 100 1.54 -1.88 -12.95
C LEU A 100 1.90 -3.34 -13.23
N HIS A 101 3.18 -3.59 -13.46
CA HIS A 101 3.73 -4.93 -13.65
C HIS A 101 4.72 -5.24 -12.54
N PHE A 102 4.19 -5.81 -11.46
CA PHE A 102 5.00 -6.28 -10.36
C PHE A 102 5.66 -7.62 -10.72
N GLY A 103 6.99 -7.63 -10.77
CA GLY A 103 7.79 -8.83 -10.90
C GLY A 103 7.81 -9.67 -9.62
N LYS A 104 8.84 -10.52 -9.48
CA LYS A 104 9.06 -11.26 -8.23
C LYS A 104 9.46 -10.26 -7.14
N PRO A 105 8.85 -10.33 -5.93
CA PRO A 105 9.23 -9.43 -4.86
C PRO A 105 10.64 -9.73 -4.36
N GLU A 106 11.35 -8.67 -3.98
CA GLU A 106 12.50 -8.81 -3.10
C GLU A 106 11.98 -9.20 -1.71
N THR A 107 12.46 -10.32 -1.17
CA THR A 107 12.06 -10.79 0.15
C THR A 107 13.21 -10.57 1.13
N LEU A 108 12.93 -9.80 2.18
CA LEU A 108 13.83 -9.58 3.30
C LEU A 108 13.22 -10.26 4.52
N GLU A 109 13.91 -11.25 5.06
CA GLU A 109 13.49 -11.98 6.25
C GLU A 109 14.48 -11.72 7.38
N ASP A 110 13.96 -11.11 8.44
CA ASP A 110 14.67 -10.86 9.69
C ASP A 110 14.15 -11.80 10.79
N PHE A 111 14.80 -11.74 11.96
CA PHE A 111 14.37 -12.53 13.12
C PHE A 111 12.96 -12.19 13.61
N ASP A 112 12.44 -10.99 13.36
CA ASP A 112 11.08 -10.62 13.84
C ASP A 112 10.13 -10.23 12.71
N THR A 113 10.62 -10.08 11.48
CA THR A 113 9.82 -9.53 10.38
C THR A 113 10.06 -10.23 9.06
N ILE A 114 9.02 -10.27 8.22
CA ILE A 114 9.15 -10.61 6.80
C ILE A 114 8.64 -9.41 6.01
N THR A 115 9.45 -8.94 5.08
CA THR A 115 9.15 -7.82 4.20
C THR A 115 9.24 -8.27 2.74
N TRP A 116 8.19 -8.01 1.98
CA TRP A 116 8.14 -8.16 0.53
C TRP A 116 8.12 -6.78 -0.12
N LYS A 117 9.09 -6.52 -1.00
CA LYS A 117 9.12 -5.30 -1.81
C LYS A 117 8.77 -5.65 -3.24
N TYR A 118 7.66 -5.11 -3.72
CA TYR A 118 7.22 -5.19 -5.10
C TYR A 118 7.56 -3.87 -5.76
N THR A 119 8.48 -3.89 -6.72
CA THR A 119 8.81 -2.70 -7.52
C THR A 119 8.25 -2.92 -8.91
N ASP A 120 7.65 -1.90 -9.48
CA ASP A 120 7.20 -1.91 -10.86
C ASP A 120 8.41 -2.04 -11.80
N ASP A 121 8.36 -3.05 -12.66
CA ASP A 121 9.41 -3.30 -13.65
C ASP A 121 9.39 -2.23 -14.74
N GLN A 122 8.22 -1.64 -14.99
CA GLN A 122 8.03 -0.59 -15.98
C GLN A 122 8.45 0.78 -15.46
N CYS A 123 8.55 1.71 -16.39
CA CYS A 123 8.73 3.12 -16.11
C CYS A 123 7.47 3.81 -16.58
N LEU A 124 6.69 4.33 -15.65
CA LEU A 124 5.45 5.02 -15.95
C LEU A 124 5.79 6.45 -16.39
N GLU A 125 5.02 6.96 -17.35
CA GLU A 125 5.13 8.33 -17.83
C GLU A 125 3.92 9.14 -17.33
N SER A 126 4.18 10.31 -16.77
CA SER A 126 3.19 11.33 -16.44
C SER A 126 3.61 12.68 -17.01
N ASP A 127 2.73 13.68 -16.89
CA ASP A 127 3.03 15.07 -17.29
C ASP A 127 4.23 15.66 -16.52
N GLU A 128 4.53 15.15 -15.33
CA GLU A 128 5.64 15.60 -14.48
C GLU A 128 6.93 14.80 -14.67
N GLY A 129 6.90 13.74 -15.48
CA GLY A 129 8.08 12.96 -15.83
C GLY A 129 7.91 11.46 -15.64
N LYS A 130 9.04 10.79 -15.45
CA LYS A 130 9.11 9.34 -15.33
C LYS A 130 9.14 8.92 -13.87
N PHE A 131 8.33 7.94 -13.49
CA PHE A 131 8.29 7.44 -12.12
C PHE A 131 8.07 5.93 -12.09
N LYS A 132 8.33 5.34 -10.93
CA LYS A 132 8.06 3.93 -10.63
C LYS A 132 7.22 3.82 -9.38
N VAL A 133 6.45 2.74 -9.27
CA VAL A 133 5.71 2.42 -8.05
C VAL A 133 6.43 1.34 -7.28
N GLN A 134 6.58 1.53 -5.98
CA GLN A 134 7.04 0.52 -5.04
C GLN A 134 5.96 0.26 -3.99
N VAL A 135 5.66 -1.02 -3.77
CA VAL A 135 4.77 -1.49 -2.71
C VAL A 135 5.57 -2.37 -1.75
N VAL A 136 5.66 -1.98 -0.49
CA VAL A 136 6.36 -2.71 0.56
C VAL A 136 5.35 -3.29 1.54
N VAL A 137 5.29 -4.61 1.65
CA VAL A 137 4.42 -5.30 2.61
C VAL A 137 5.27 -5.92 3.70
N LYS A 138 4.97 -5.59 4.96
CA LYS A 138 5.70 -6.09 6.14
C LYS A 138 4.73 -6.74 7.12
N CYS A 139 5.11 -7.91 7.62
CA CYS A 139 4.46 -8.56 8.75
C CYS A 139 5.49 -8.86 9.85
N ASN A 140 5.05 -8.89 11.11
CA ASN A 140 5.90 -9.05 12.28
C ASN A 140 5.55 -10.31 13.08
N SER A 141 6.28 -10.56 14.17
CA SER A 141 6.07 -11.68 15.07
C SER A 141 5.03 -11.43 16.16
N ASP A 142 4.58 -10.19 16.32
CA ASP A 142 3.85 -9.73 17.50
C ASP A 142 2.34 -9.77 17.28
N GLY A 143 1.90 -9.83 16.02
CA GLY A 143 0.48 -9.98 15.70
C GLY A 143 0.22 -10.28 14.23
N ALA A 144 -1.06 -10.22 13.88
CA ALA A 144 -1.54 -10.46 12.52
C ALA A 144 -1.69 -9.21 11.66
N ALA A 145 -1.50 -8.03 12.26
CA ALA A 145 -1.51 -6.78 11.52
C ALA A 145 -0.32 -6.76 10.54
N ILE A 146 -0.58 -6.23 9.35
CA ILE A 146 0.43 -6.02 8.33
C ILE A 146 0.56 -4.54 8.04
N ASP A 147 1.77 -4.10 7.76
CA ASP A 147 2.07 -2.77 7.28
C ASP A 147 2.27 -2.83 5.76
N VAL A 148 1.57 -1.99 5.02
CA VAL A 148 1.76 -1.82 3.58
C VAL A 148 2.13 -0.38 3.31
N SER A 149 3.22 -0.15 2.60
CA SER A 149 3.63 1.16 2.09
C SER A 149 3.51 1.18 0.57
N TYR A 150 2.95 2.24 0.04
CA TYR A 150 2.87 2.56 -1.38
C TYR A 150 3.67 3.84 -1.61
N ASP A 151 4.65 3.78 -2.50
CA ASP A 151 5.54 4.88 -2.82
C ASP A 151 5.65 5.05 -4.33
N ALA A 152 5.27 6.22 -4.83
CA ALA A 152 5.65 6.66 -6.17
C ALA A 152 7.02 7.33 -6.11
N ILE A 153 7.98 6.78 -6.86
CA ILE A 153 9.38 7.20 -6.87
C ILE A 153 9.69 7.83 -8.23
N PRO A 154 9.91 9.16 -8.29
CA PRO A 154 10.37 9.82 -9.50
C PRO A 154 11.75 9.29 -9.92
N MET A 155 11.93 9.00 -11.22
CA MET A 155 13.20 8.51 -11.75
C MET A 155 14.33 9.55 -11.71
N GLU A 156 14.01 10.84 -11.63
CA GLU A 156 15.00 11.91 -11.44
C GLU A 156 15.69 11.84 -10.07
N ASP A 157 15.02 11.32 -9.04
CA ASP A 157 15.55 11.17 -7.67
C ASP A 157 16.47 9.93 -7.53
N VAL A 158 16.32 8.93 -8.41
CA VAL A 158 17.16 7.72 -8.40
C VAL A 158 18.62 8.03 -8.75
N ALA A 159 18.89 9.16 -9.41
CA ALA A 159 20.24 9.59 -9.79
C ALA A 159 21.05 10.23 -8.65
N VAL A 160 20.44 10.54 -7.49
CA VAL A 160 21.09 11.29 -6.39
C VAL A 160 21.65 10.38 -5.29
N HIS A 161 21.38 9.08 -5.35
CA HIS A 161 21.83 8.10 -4.34
C HIS A 161 22.84 7.05 -4.84
N LEU A 162 23.51 7.30 -5.97
CA LEU A 162 24.65 6.51 -6.45
C LEU A 162 26.00 7.19 -6.18
#